data_AF-A0A1V5J7B2-F1
#
_entry.id   AF-A0A1V5J7B2-F1
#
_cell.length_a   1.000
_cell.length_b   1.000
_cell.length_c   1.000
_cell.angle_alpha   90.00
_cell.angle_beta   90.00
_cell.angle_gamma   90.00
#
_symmetry.space_group_name_H-M   'P 1'
#
loop_
_entity.id
_entity.type
_entity.pdbx_description
1 polymer ?
#
loop_
_entity_poly.entity_id
_entity_poly.type
_entity_poly.pdbx_seq_one_letter_code
_entity_poly.pdbx_strand_id
1 'polypeptide(L)' 'MNAIRHFYYILGDRLWGEYGFHDAFNPTEGWWATSYLAIDQGPIICMIENHRTALLWDLFMSAPEVQAGLDKLGFTY' A
#
# COMPACT_ATOMS: atom_id res chain seq x y z
N MET A 1 -6.46 4.29 10.39
CA MET A 1 -6.25 5.60 9.74
C MET A 1 -5.49 6.63 10.61
N ASN A 2 -4.81 6.27 11.70
CA ASN A 2 -4.10 7.26 12.53
C ASN A 2 -2.75 7.68 11.92
N ALA A 3 -1.97 6.73 11.42
CA ALA A 3 -0.67 6.99 10.80
C ALA A 3 -0.78 7.95 9.61
N ILE A 4 -1.66 7.66 8.64
CA ILE A 4 -1.84 8.50 7.45
C ILE A 4 -2.21 9.96 7.79
N ARG A 5 -3.02 10.17 8.83
CA ARG A 5 -3.37 11.52 9.30
C ARG A 5 -2.18 12.22 9.91
N HIS A 6 -1.38 11.53 10.73
CA HIS A 6 -0.17 12.11 11.29
C HIS A 6 0.86 12.44 10.20
N PHE A 7 1.11 11.51 9.28
CA PHE A 7 2.03 11.68 8.17
C PHE A 7 1.64 12.83 7.26
N TYR A 8 0.35 13.01 7.00
CA TYR A 8 -0.15 14.10 6.17
C TYR A 8 -0.24 15.43 6.91
N TYR A 9 -0.95 15.49 8.03
CA TYR A 9 -1.25 16.77 8.70
C TYR A 9 -0.13 17.29 9.60
N ILE A 10 0.76 16.42 10.10
CA ILE A 10 1.84 16.83 11.02
C ILE A 10 3.21 16.79 10.34
N LEU A 11 3.47 15.79 9.48
CA LEU A 11 4.76 15.62 8.81
C LEU A 11 4.73 15.98 7.31
N GLY A 12 3.58 16.46 6.80
CA GLY A 12 3.33 16.64 5.37
C GLY A 12 4.33 17.54 4.67
N ASP A 13 4.75 18.62 5.31
CA ASP A 13 5.73 19.58 4.76
C ASP A 13 7.08 18.94 4.36
N ARG A 14 7.39 17.75 4.89
CA ARG A 14 8.63 17.00 4.59
C ARG A 14 8.37 15.66 3.93
N LEU A 15 7.23 15.04 4.20
CA LEU A 15 6.95 13.67 3.79
C LEU A 15 6.05 13.58 2.56
N TRP A 16 5.30 14.63 2.22
CA TRP A 16 4.37 14.64 1.10
C TRP A 16 4.93 15.42 -0.09
N GLY A 17 4.92 14.80 -1.26
CA GLY A 17 5.28 15.45 -2.52
C GLY A 17 4.36 15.05 -3.67
N GLU A 18 4.85 15.24 -4.90
CA GLU A 18 4.07 15.08 -6.14
C GLU A 18 3.37 13.71 -6.28
N TYR A 19 4.02 12.63 -5.84
CA TYR A 19 3.51 11.25 -5.98
C TYR A 19 3.04 10.63 -4.66
N GLY A 20 2.71 11.48 -3.68
CA GLY A 20 2.25 11.05 -2.36
C GLY A 20 3.36 11.09 -1.30
N PHE A 21 3.35 10.13 -0.38
CA PHE A 21 4.39 10.03 0.64
C PHE A 21 5.72 9.59 0.02
N HIS A 22 6.82 10.19 0.44
CA HIS A 22 8.17 9.72 0.14
C HIS A 22 8.46 8.36 0.80
N ASP A 23 9.41 7.65 0.21
CA ASP A 23 9.73 6.24 0.49
C ASP A 23 10.01 5.94 1.97
N ALA A 24 10.77 6.80 2.65
CA ALA A 24 11.15 6.60 4.04
C ALA A 24 11.53 7.91 4.74
N PHE A 25 11.59 7.87 6.06
CA PHE A 25 12.06 8.98 6.90
C PHE A 25 12.60 8.47 8.24
N ASN A 26 13.52 9.21 8.84
CA ASN A 26 14.06 8.96 10.18
C ASN A 26 14.17 10.28 10.95
N PRO A 27 13.17 10.64 11.77
CA PRO A 27 13.17 11.88 12.54
C PRO A 27 14.30 11.99 13.56
N THR A 28 14.78 10.86 14.11
CA THR A 28 15.88 10.83 15.08
C THR A 28 17.19 11.33 14.47
N GLU A 29 17.41 11.03 13.19
CA GLU A 29 18.58 11.47 12.42
C GLU A 29 18.29 12.74 11.57
N GLY A 30 17.08 13.30 11.67
CA GLY A 30 16.65 14.43 10.84
C GLY A 30 16.59 14.14 9.34
N TRP A 31 16.54 12.86 8.93
CA TRP A 31 16.61 12.43 7.53
C TRP A 31 15.22 12.17 6.94
N TRP A 32 15.04 12.57 5.69
CA TRP A 32 13.80 12.42 4.92
C TRP A 32 14.16 12.02 3.49
N ALA A 33 13.56 10.94 2.98
CA ALA A 33 13.75 10.57 1.59
C ALA A 33 13.16 11.61 0.65
N THR A 34 13.74 11.75 -0.54
CA THR A 34 13.17 12.50 -1.67
C THR A 34 12.71 11.59 -2.81
N SER A 35 12.95 10.28 -2.67
CA SER A 35 12.64 9.26 -3.66
C SER A 35 11.23 8.72 -3.51
N TYR A 36 10.77 8.09 -4.59
CA TYR A 36 9.61 7.22 -4.63
C TYR A 36 10.01 5.93 -5.32
N LEU A 37 9.56 4.80 -4.78
CA LEU A 37 9.79 3.49 -5.38
C LEU A 37 8.45 2.90 -5.80
N ALA A 38 8.36 2.39 -7.03
CA ALA A 38 7.10 1.85 -7.56
C ALA A 38 6.55 0.70 -6.70
N ILE A 39 7.45 -0.12 -6.14
CA ILE A 39 7.10 -1.23 -5.26
C ILE A 39 6.58 -0.78 -3.90
N ASP A 40 6.84 0.46 -3.48
CA ASP A 40 6.38 1.02 -2.21
C ASP A 40 5.11 1.88 -2.41
N GLN A 41 5.05 2.67 -3.47
CA GLN A 41 3.87 3.47 -3.80
C GLN A 41 2.68 2.61 -4.29
N GLY A 42 2.96 1.61 -5.12
CA GLY A 42 1.92 0.77 -5.75
C GLY A 42 1.00 0.11 -4.72
N PRO A 43 1.54 -0.62 -3.73
CA PRO A 43 0.75 -1.25 -2.69
C PRO A 43 -0.10 -0.27 -1.88
N ILE A 44 0.33 0.98 -1.65
CA ILE A 44 -0.47 1.96 -0.90
C ILE A 44 -1.83 2.14 -1.57
N ILE A 45 -1.85 2.38 -2.88
CA ILE A 45 -3.09 2.61 -3.63
C ILE A 45 -3.91 1.31 -3.72
N CYS A 46 -3.25 0.21 -4.10
CA CYS A 46 -3.91 -1.10 -4.24
C CYS A 46 -4.58 -1.55 -2.93
N MET A 47 -3.92 -1.37 -1.80
CA MET A 47 -4.42 -1.82 -0.50
C MET A 47 -5.44 -0.86 0.11
N ILE A 48 -5.36 0.45 -0.17
CA ILE A 48 -6.45 1.37 0.15
C ILE A 48 -7.71 0.94 -0.59
N GLU A 49 -7.63 0.63 -1.88
CA GLU A 49 -8.81 0.23 -2.65
C GLU A 49 -9.35 -1.13 -2.21
N ASN A 50 -8.49 -2.11 -1.93
CA ASN A 50 -8.92 -3.37 -1.33
C ASN A 50 -9.62 -3.18 0.01
N HIS A 51 -9.16 -2.25 0.85
CA HIS A 51 -9.86 -1.93 2.09
C HIS A 51 -11.25 -1.31 1.86
N ARG A 52 -11.41 -0.50 0.81
CA ARG A 52 -12.66 0.22 0.51
C ARG A 52 -13.72 -0.68 -0.13
N THR A 53 -13.31 -1.51 -1.08
CA THR A 53 -14.22 -2.21 -1.99
C THR A 53 -13.84 -3.66 -2.26
N ALA A 54 -12.68 -4.13 -1.79
CA ALA A 54 -12.08 -5.42 -2.14
C ALA A 54 -11.77 -5.59 -3.64
N LEU A 55 -11.78 -4.53 -4.45
CA LEU A 55 -11.70 -4.62 -5.92
C LEU A 55 -10.63 -5.56 -6.48
N LEU A 56 -9.37 -5.43 -6.06
CA LEU A 56 -8.29 -6.24 -6.62
C LEU A 56 -8.32 -7.66 -6.07
N TRP A 57 -8.75 -7.85 -4.82
CA TRP A 57 -8.98 -9.18 -4.27
C TRP A 57 -10.09 -9.90 -5.02
N ASP A 58 -11.23 -9.27 -5.25
CA ASP A 58 -12.35 -9.86 -5.98
C ASP A 58 -11.95 -10.22 -7.41
N LEU A 59 -11.24 -9.32 -8.10
CA LEU A 59 -10.72 -9.58 -9.45
C LEU A 59 -9.73 -10.77 -9.45
N PHE A 60 -8.75 -10.78 -8.55
CA PHE A 60 -7.76 -11.85 -8.49
C PHE A 60 -8.38 -13.20 -8.11
N MET A 61 -9.28 -13.21 -7.12
CA MET A 61 -9.95 -14.41 -6.65
C MET A 61 -11.02 -14.92 -7.62
N SER A 62 -11.45 -14.11 -8.60
CA SER A 62 -12.34 -14.55 -9.68
C SER A 62 -11.65 -15.41 -10.75
N ALA A 63 -10.32 -15.42 -10.79
CA ALA A 63 -9.57 -16.19 -11.78
C ALA A 63 -9.64 -17.70 -11.48
N PRO A 64 -10.12 -18.55 -12.43
CA PRO A 64 -10.27 -19.99 -12.19
C PRO A 64 -8.91 -20.68 -11.93
N GLU A 65 -7.82 -20.16 -12.48
CA GLU A 65 -6.48 -20.69 -12.26
C GLU A 65 -5.99 -20.46 -10.83
N VAL A 66 -6.38 -19.33 -10.21
CA VAL A 66 -6.07 -19.01 -8.81
C VAL A 66 -6.82 -19.97 -7.89
N GLN A 67 -8.12 -20.13 -8.12
CA GLN A 67 -8.97 -21.05 -7.35
C GLN A 67 -8.46 -22.49 -7.45
N ALA A 68 -8.18 -22.97 -8.67
CA ALA A 68 -7.62 -24.31 -8.88
C ALA A 68 -6.26 -24.50 -8.19
N GLY A 69 -5.43 -23.47 -8.14
CA GLY A 69 -4.17 -23.46 -7.40
C GLY A 69 -4.38 -23.60 -5.89
N LEU A 70 -5.32 -22.85 -5.33
CA LEU A 70 -5.68 -22.90 -3.91
C LEU A 70 -6.25 -24.28 -3.52
N ASP A 71 -7.16 -24.83 -4.33
CA ASP A 71 -7.74 -26.17 -4.12
C ASP A 71 -6.66 -27.25 -4.13
N LYS A 72 -5.73 -27.19 -5.11
CA LYS A 72 -4.61 -28.14 -5.21
C LYS A 72 -3.69 -28.09 -4.00
N LEU A 73 -3.56 -26.94 -3.37
CA LEU A 73 -2.77 -26.73 -2.15
C LEU A 73 -3.56 -27.04 -0.86
N GLY A 74 -4.85 -27.37 -0.96
CA GLY A 74 -5.70 -27.73 0.19
C GLY A 74 -6.19 -26.53 1.01
N PHE A 75 -6.24 -25.33 0.42
CA PHE A 75 -6.80 -24.15 1.08
C PHE A 75 -8.33 -24.16 1.07
N THR A 76 -8.92 -23.47 2.05
CA THR A 76 -10.35 -23.13 2.11
C THR A 76 -10.49 -21.62 2.14
N TYR A 77 -11.37 -21.05 1.32
CA TYR A 77 -11.49 -19.61 1.10
C TYR A 77 -12.95 -19.16 1.00
#